data_AF-A0A1S2DB50-F1
#
_entry.id   AF-A0A1S2DB50-F1
#
_cell.length_a   1.000
_cell.length_b   1.000
_cell.length_c   1.000
_cell.angle_alpha   90.00
_cell.angle_beta   90.00
_cell.angle_gamma   90.00
#
_symmetry.space_group_name_H-M   'P 1'
#
loop_
_entity.id
_entity.type
_entity.pdbx_description
1 polymer ?
#
loop_
_entity_poly.entity_id
_entity_poly.type
_entity_poly.pdbx_seq_one_letter_code
_entity_poly.pdbx_strand_id
1 'polypeptide(L)'
;MIAILIRAVALVWLGLAGLAQADTTHDDTIQADASHVGNDQTARHATTTNPCPPGATQAQQQDALTALTRQLGAWDEAYYQRGKRLVDDGVYDEAKRRWQRWRACLNPLDLKPLGLDSVAEPSRQPTPASPRDELEHPFAQTGLDKLPDRQAVGEWLARQSDQTLWIQPKVDGVAVTLVYRNGQLETAISRGNGEKGQDWTRQARQIESLPQHLPTDEPVTLQGELYLRLPDHVQARDGGVSARSEVAGLLNRQALSAEAARDIGFFAWAWPDGPASGERRLQRLTDLGFGNTARYTRTVSQLSEIVRWRDRWYHAPLPFASDGVVIKRSSRPPGSRWQAEPPSWTIAWKYPAAQTLAVVEAIDVSVGRTGRLTPVARLDPVLLDDREVSSVSLGSLTHWQELDVRPGDQVSLSLAGATIPQIERVIIPATPRQALTLPDAERYDALSCLALTPGCREQFLARLAWLGSEDGLDMSGIGPASWAALVDAGLVDGLLDWRQLNIAQLQTLPGVGEARARQWLGAFHAAERRDRTRWLIALGLPSIPDEVRRAALAAPLAALRDRSEQGWQTYAGIGATRSTQLVAFFHDPTIGALLASLPPSSSVSPSTPSSAPSSTSPSTSPARRP
;
A
#
# COMPACT_ATOMS: atom_id res chain seq x y z
N MET A 1 8.10 -23.82 25.54
CA MET A 1 7.65 -22.66 26.35
C MET A 1 6.88 -21.67 25.46
N ILE A 2 5.91 -22.17 24.68
CA ILE A 2 5.03 -21.42 23.74
C ILE A 2 3.63 -22.06 23.84
N ALA A 3 3.15 -22.24 25.07
CA ALA A 3 1.84 -22.85 25.34
C ALA A 3 1.06 -22.12 26.45
N ILE A 4 1.54 -20.96 26.91
CA ILE A 4 0.91 -20.17 27.98
C ILE A 4 0.41 -18.80 27.50
N LEU A 5 0.73 -18.37 26.27
CA LEU A 5 0.30 -17.06 25.75
C LEU A 5 -1.01 -17.05 24.94
N ILE A 6 -1.70 -18.20 24.80
CA ILE A 6 -2.95 -18.28 24.03
C ILE A 6 -4.21 -18.20 24.92
N ARG A 7 -4.08 -18.20 26.25
CA ARG A 7 -5.23 -18.18 27.19
C ARG A 7 -5.59 -16.82 27.79
N ALA A 8 -4.90 -15.74 27.46
CA ALA A 8 -5.13 -14.42 28.10
C ALA A 8 -5.98 -13.42 27.28
N VAL A 9 -6.40 -13.75 26.05
CA VAL A 9 -7.20 -12.83 25.21
C VAL A 9 -8.69 -13.22 25.11
N ALA A 10 -9.10 -14.34 25.74
CA ALA A 10 -10.47 -14.86 25.63
C ALA A 10 -11.40 -14.50 26.82
N LEU A 11 -11.04 -13.55 27.69
CA LEU A 11 -11.79 -13.26 28.93
C LEU A 11 -12.27 -11.80 29.11
N VAL A 12 -12.29 -10.99 28.04
CA VAL A 12 -12.76 -9.59 28.11
C VAL A 12 -14.01 -9.33 27.24
N TRP A 13 -14.61 -10.35 26.62
CA TRP A 13 -15.75 -10.19 25.70
C TRP A 13 -17.05 -10.93 26.10
N LEU A 14 -17.18 -11.31 27.38
CA LEU A 14 -18.40 -11.91 27.93
C LEU A 14 -18.75 -11.22 29.24
N GLY A 15 -19.43 -10.08 29.13
CA GLY A 15 -19.92 -9.34 30.28
C GLY A 15 -20.49 -8.01 29.85
N LEU A 16 -21.69 -8.04 29.24
CA LEU A 16 -22.74 -7.00 29.32
C LEU A 16 -23.88 -7.39 28.36
N ALA A 17 -24.68 -8.36 28.80
CA ALA A 17 -26.02 -8.59 28.29
C ALA A 17 -26.90 -8.90 29.50
N GLY A 18 -27.87 -8.01 29.78
CA GLY A 18 -28.98 -8.30 30.69
C GLY A 18 -29.37 -7.15 31.60
N LEU A 19 -30.70 -6.92 31.63
CA LEU A 19 -31.52 -6.07 32.51
C LEU A 19 -31.79 -4.65 31.97
N ALA A 20 -33.00 -4.11 31.98
CA ALA A 20 -34.37 -4.62 32.13
C ALA A 20 -35.30 -3.42 31.82
N GLN A 21 -36.53 -3.72 31.40
CA GLN A 21 -37.64 -2.79 31.17
C GLN A 21 -38.04 -2.01 32.43
N ALA A 22 -38.52 -0.77 32.27
CA ALA A 22 -39.67 -0.22 33.00
C ALA A 22 -40.16 1.11 32.39
N ASP A 23 -41.48 1.18 32.22
CA ASP A 23 -42.33 2.31 31.85
C ASP A 23 -42.08 3.61 32.65
N THR A 24 -42.38 4.75 32.04
CA THR A 24 -43.55 5.58 32.44
C THR A 24 -43.73 6.76 31.49
N THR A 25 -44.98 6.89 31.05
CA THR A 25 -45.60 8.07 30.44
C THR A 25 -45.51 9.29 31.37
N HIS A 26 -45.34 10.49 30.82
CA HIS A 26 -46.08 11.69 31.22
C HIS A 26 -46.08 12.71 30.07
N ASP A 27 -47.31 13.17 29.83
CA ASP A 27 -47.80 14.21 28.95
C ASP A 27 -47.20 15.57 29.35
N ASP A 28 -46.88 16.43 28.39
CA ASP A 28 -47.35 17.82 28.47
C ASP A 28 -47.15 18.58 27.16
N THR A 29 -48.28 19.13 26.73
CA THR A 29 -48.53 19.89 25.51
C THR A 29 -48.27 21.36 25.81
N ILE A 30 -47.43 22.05 25.03
CA ILE A 30 -47.55 23.52 24.86
C ILE A 30 -47.40 23.86 23.39
N GLN A 31 -48.39 24.59 22.90
CA GLN A 31 -48.63 25.02 21.53
C GLN A 31 -48.64 26.56 21.48
N ALA A 32 -48.26 27.10 20.32
CA ALA A 32 -48.21 28.53 19.91
C ALA A 32 -47.01 29.34 20.46
N ASP A 33 -46.31 30.18 19.70
CA ASP A 33 -46.83 31.09 18.67
C ASP A 33 -45.77 31.45 17.61
N ALA A 34 -46.25 31.86 16.43
CA ALA A 34 -45.47 32.13 15.24
C ALA A 34 -45.03 33.61 15.16
N SER A 35 -43.80 33.85 14.70
CA SER A 35 -43.46 35.12 14.04
C SER A 35 -42.28 34.96 13.08
N HIS A 36 -42.55 35.36 11.83
CA HIS A 36 -41.67 35.42 10.67
C HIS A 36 -40.29 36.02 10.93
N VAL A 37 -39.24 35.30 10.50
CA VAL A 37 -38.09 35.89 9.79
C VAL A 37 -37.65 34.90 8.72
N GLY A 38 -37.83 35.25 7.45
CA GLY A 38 -37.35 34.45 6.33
C GLY A 38 -35.83 34.41 6.33
N ASN A 39 -35.27 33.22 6.07
CA ASN A 39 -33.95 33.17 5.45
C ASN A 39 -33.79 31.91 4.61
N ASP A 40 -33.36 32.17 3.39
CA ASP A 40 -33.07 31.26 2.29
C ASP A 40 -31.97 30.27 2.69
N GLN A 41 -32.34 29.02 2.98
CA GLN A 41 -31.41 27.91 3.23
C GLN A 41 -31.84 26.65 2.48
N THR A 42 -31.92 26.74 1.16
CA THR A 42 -31.99 25.57 0.27
C THR A 42 -31.05 25.73 -0.91
N ALA A 43 -29.74 25.86 -0.64
CA ALA A 43 -28.71 25.83 -1.68
C ALA A 43 -27.30 25.53 -1.14
N ARG A 44 -27.15 24.52 -0.27
CA ARG A 44 -25.83 23.96 0.06
C ARG A 44 -26.00 22.49 0.29
N HIS A 45 -25.66 21.67 -0.69
CA HIS A 45 -25.15 20.27 -0.62
C HIS A 45 -25.15 19.71 -2.05
N ALA A 46 -24.38 20.37 -2.93
CA ALA A 46 -23.85 19.75 -4.13
C ALA A 46 -22.36 20.06 -4.09
N THR A 47 -21.59 19.18 -3.45
CA THR A 47 -20.13 19.23 -3.48
C THR A 47 -19.73 18.89 -4.91
N THR A 48 -19.64 19.89 -5.78
CA THR A 48 -18.90 19.78 -7.04
C THR A 48 -17.45 19.54 -6.65
N THR A 49 -17.04 18.27 -6.67
CA THR A 49 -15.63 17.88 -6.64
C THR A 49 -14.96 18.59 -7.81
N ASN A 50 -14.13 19.59 -7.50
CA ASN A 50 -13.32 20.26 -8.50
C ASN A 50 -12.41 19.17 -9.13
N PRO A 51 -12.55 18.82 -10.42
CA PRO A 51 -11.78 17.72 -11.03
C PRO A 51 -10.29 18.07 -11.18
N CYS A 52 -9.94 19.33 -10.93
CA CYS A 52 -8.60 19.87 -11.03
C CYS A 52 -7.79 19.63 -9.74
N PRO A 53 -6.57 19.06 -9.84
CA PRO A 53 -5.60 19.08 -8.73
C PRO A 53 -5.33 20.51 -8.26
N PRO A 54 -5.29 20.78 -6.95
CA PRO A 54 -5.03 22.12 -6.43
C PRO A 54 -3.60 22.60 -6.75
N GLY A 55 -3.44 23.89 -7.05
CA GLY A 55 -2.12 24.54 -7.04
C GLY A 55 -1.32 24.58 -8.35
N ALA A 56 -1.81 24.06 -9.48
CA ALA A 56 -1.11 24.13 -10.77
C ALA A 56 -1.59 25.31 -11.65
N THR A 57 -0.66 26.08 -12.24
CA THR A 57 -0.96 27.09 -13.26
C THR A 57 -1.44 26.45 -14.56
N GLN A 58 -2.28 27.11 -15.35
CA GLN A 58 -2.82 26.58 -16.61
C GLN A 58 -1.74 26.02 -17.56
N ALA A 59 -0.59 26.70 -17.66
CA ALA A 59 0.55 26.24 -18.46
C ALA A 59 1.11 24.89 -17.96
N GLN A 60 1.29 24.73 -16.65
CA GLN A 60 1.76 23.46 -16.07
C GLN A 60 0.76 22.31 -16.28
N GLN A 61 -0.54 22.62 -16.30
CA GLN A 61 -1.58 21.63 -16.58
C GLN A 61 -1.53 21.15 -18.03
N GLN A 62 -1.35 22.06 -18.99
CA GLN A 62 -1.19 21.76 -20.41
C GLN A 62 0.08 20.95 -20.69
N ASP A 63 1.20 21.32 -20.06
CA ASP A 63 2.47 20.59 -20.17
C ASP A 63 2.35 19.17 -19.62
N ALA A 64 1.71 19.02 -18.44
CA ALA A 64 1.45 17.71 -17.84
C ALA A 64 0.57 16.82 -18.73
N LEU A 65 -0.51 17.38 -19.31
CA LEU A 65 -1.38 16.64 -20.23
C LEU A 65 -0.65 16.23 -21.51
N THR A 66 0.18 17.11 -22.07
CA THR A 66 0.98 16.83 -23.26
C THR A 66 2.00 15.72 -23.00
N ALA A 67 2.71 15.80 -21.87
CA ALA A 67 3.67 14.78 -21.46
C ALA A 67 2.99 13.41 -21.24
N LEU A 68 1.85 13.38 -20.55
CA LEU A 68 1.06 12.15 -20.34
C LEU A 68 0.57 11.56 -21.65
N THR A 69 0.05 12.39 -22.57
CA THR A 69 -0.46 11.92 -23.87
C THR A 69 0.65 11.24 -24.68
N ARG A 70 1.81 11.90 -24.80
CA ARG A 70 2.98 11.34 -25.49
C ARG A 70 3.43 10.03 -24.84
N GLN A 71 3.45 9.96 -23.51
CA GLN A 71 3.91 8.79 -22.77
C GLN A 71 2.96 7.60 -22.94
N LEU A 72 1.64 7.82 -22.81
CA LEU A 72 0.61 6.81 -23.04
C LEU A 72 0.68 6.27 -24.47
N GLY A 73 0.81 7.15 -25.47
CA GLY A 73 0.95 6.73 -26.87
C GLY A 73 2.18 5.85 -27.12
N ALA A 74 3.32 6.16 -26.51
CA ALA A 74 4.53 5.33 -26.61
C ALA A 74 4.36 3.94 -25.96
N TRP A 75 3.62 3.86 -24.85
CA TRP A 75 3.28 2.59 -24.19
C TRP A 75 2.29 1.77 -25.01
N ASP A 76 1.27 2.41 -25.59
CA ASP A 76 0.29 1.76 -26.46
C ASP A 76 0.96 1.18 -27.71
N GLU A 77 1.85 1.93 -28.37
CA GLU A 77 2.62 1.44 -29.50
C GLU A 77 3.50 0.23 -29.11
N ALA A 78 4.19 0.31 -27.98
CA ALA A 78 5.00 -0.79 -27.46
C ALA A 78 4.15 -2.04 -27.19
N TYR A 79 2.99 -1.88 -26.58
CA TYR A 79 2.13 -2.97 -26.19
C TYR A 79 1.43 -3.61 -27.40
N TYR A 80 0.74 -2.80 -28.22
CA TYR A 80 -0.10 -3.30 -29.30
C TYR A 80 0.68 -3.67 -30.57
N GLN A 81 1.72 -2.91 -30.92
CA GLN A 81 2.47 -3.16 -32.17
C GLN A 81 3.67 -4.06 -31.95
N ARG A 82 4.35 -3.93 -30.80
CA ARG A 82 5.60 -4.65 -30.51
C ARG A 82 5.45 -5.78 -29.51
N GLY A 83 4.29 -5.94 -28.86
CA GLY A 83 4.05 -6.95 -27.83
C GLY A 83 4.93 -6.77 -26.57
N LYS A 84 5.46 -5.55 -26.33
CA LYS A 84 6.36 -5.25 -25.21
C LYS A 84 5.65 -4.41 -24.14
N ARG A 85 5.70 -4.88 -22.89
CA ARG A 85 5.18 -4.17 -21.71
C ARG A 85 6.30 -3.32 -21.10
N LEU A 86 6.19 -1.99 -21.20
CA LEU A 86 7.22 -1.03 -20.71
C LEU A 86 6.98 -0.52 -19.28
N VAL A 87 5.75 -0.65 -18.79
CA VAL A 87 5.33 -0.29 -17.43
C VAL A 87 4.32 -1.31 -16.93
N ASP A 88 4.18 -1.39 -15.61
CA ASP A 88 3.12 -2.18 -14.99
C ASP A 88 1.74 -1.57 -15.29
N ASP A 89 0.70 -2.39 -15.20
CA ASP A 89 -0.68 -2.03 -15.54
C ASP A 89 -1.21 -1.01 -14.56
N GLY A 90 -0.78 -1.07 -13.29
CA GLY A 90 -1.13 -0.05 -12.30
C GLY A 90 -0.56 1.33 -12.65
N VAL A 91 0.68 1.40 -13.13
CA VAL A 91 1.30 2.65 -13.60
C VAL A 91 0.57 3.18 -14.84
N TYR A 92 0.24 2.32 -15.80
CA TYR A 92 -0.52 2.71 -17.00
C TYR A 92 -1.94 3.18 -16.67
N ASP A 93 -2.68 2.40 -15.88
CA ASP A 93 -4.06 2.72 -15.48
C ASP A 93 -4.09 4.03 -14.68
N GLU A 94 -3.09 4.28 -13.82
CA GLU A 94 -2.97 5.53 -13.09
C GLU A 94 -2.64 6.73 -13.99
N ALA A 95 -1.70 6.57 -14.92
CA ALA A 95 -1.38 7.60 -15.90
C ALA A 95 -2.62 7.96 -16.74
N LYS A 96 -3.40 6.96 -17.18
CA LYS A 96 -4.64 7.17 -17.93
C LYS A 96 -5.71 7.86 -17.08
N ARG A 97 -5.89 7.46 -15.82
CA ARG A 97 -6.81 8.11 -14.88
C ARG A 97 -6.42 9.57 -14.65
N ARG A 98 -5.13 9.86 -14.48
CA ARG A 98 -4.59 11.22 -14.34
C ARG A 98 -4.81 12.03 -15.63
N TRP A 99 -4.55 11.45 -16.80
CA TRP A 99 -4.83 12.05 -18.10
C TRP A 99 -6.31 12.42 -18.27
N GLN A 100 -7.23 11.51 -17.91
CA GLN A 100 -8.68 11.77 -17.95
C GLN A 100 -9.07 12.91 -16.99
N ARG A 101 -8.54 12.93 -15.76
CA ARG A 101 -8.77 14.02 -14.79
C ARG A 101 -8.30 15.37 -15.33
N TRP A 102 -7.07 15.43 -15.86
CA TRP A 102 -6.54 16.67 -16.46
C TRP A 102 -7.35 17.12 -17.67
N ARG A 103 -7.76 16.19 -18.55
CA ARG A 103 -8.59 16.52 -19.71
C ARG A 103 -9.96 17.07 -19.30
N ALA A 104 -10.57 16.52 -18.25
CA ALA A 104 -11.84 17.01 -17.71
C ALA A 104 -11.71 18.37 -17.01
N CYS A 105 -10.52 18.71 -16.53
CA CYS A 105 -10.22 19.99 -15.89
C CYS A 105 -10.02 21.13 -16.89
N LEU A 106 -9.44 20.86 -18.07
CA LEU A 106 -9.13 21.89 -19.09
C LEU A 106 -10.35 22.21 -19.97
N ASN A 107 -10.52 23.49 -20.31
CA ASN A 107 -11.57 23.95 -21.21
C ASN A 107 -11.31 23.42 -22.63
N PRO A 108 -12.33 22.99 -23.41
CA PRO A 108 -12.16 22.61 -24.81
C PRO A 108 -11.37 23.61 -25.68
N LEU A 109 -11.44 24.92 -25.36
CA LEU A 109 -10.65 25.95 -26.04
C LEU A 109 -9.13 25.85 -25.77
N ASP A 110 -8.74 25.28 -24.63
CA ASP A 110 -7.35 25.04 -24.23
C ASP A 110 -6.78 23.73 -24.79
N LEU A 111 -7.64 22.81 -25.23
CA LEU A 111 -7.27 21.52 -25.85
C LEU A 111 -6.97 21.65 -27.34
N LYS A 112 -7.57 22.66 -28.00
CA LYS A 112 -7.47 22.90 -29.44
C LYS A 112 -6.06 23.25 -29.92
N PRO A 113 -5.25 24.07 -29.23
CA PRO A 113 -3.85 24.32 -29.60
C PRO A 113 -2.95 23.09 -29.44
N LEU A 114 -3.35 22.13 -28.60
CA LEU A 114 -2.61 20.90 -28.33
C LEU A 114 -2.97 19.76 -29.30
N GLY A 115 -3.96 19.94 -30.18
CA GLY A 115 -4.48 18.89 -31.07
C GLY A 115 -5.17 17.74 -30.33
N LEU A 116 -5.59 17.97 -29.08
CA LEU A 116 -6.18 16.97 -28.17
C LEU A 116 -7.72 17.04 -28.10
N ASP A 117 -8.33 17.97 -28.84
CA ASP A 117 -9.77 18.12 -29.00
C ASP A 117 -10.41 16.88 -29.65
N SER A 118 -9.70 16.22 -30.57
CA SER A 118 -10.14 15.01 -31.29
C SER A 118 -9.40 13.72 -30.94
N VAL A 119 -8.52 13.71 -29.93
CA VAL A 119 -7.86 12.46 -29.49
C VAL A 119 -8.90 11.61 -28.75
N ALA A 120 -9.49 10.67 -29.51
CA ALA A 120 -10.24 9.56 -28.96
C ALA A 120 -9.37 8.84 -27.92
N GLU A 121 -9.99 8.26 -26.88
CA GLU A 121 -9.23 7.38 -25.99
C GLU A 121 -8.41 6.38 -26.83
N PRO A 122 -7.14 6.12 -26.48
CA PRO A 122 -6.40 5.04 -27.11
C PRO A 122 -7.25 3.77 -27.00
N SER A 123 -7.71 3.25 -28.14
CA SER A 123 -8.56 2.08 -28.14
C SER A 123 -7.70 0.91 -27.66
N ARG A 124 -8.21 0.19 -26.66
CA ARG A 124 -7.50 -0.95 -26.06
C ARG A 124 -7.38 -2.17 -27.00
N GLN A 125 -7.59 -1.98 -28.30
CA GLN A 125 -7.90 -3.06 -29.23
C GLN A 125 -6.94 -3.05 -30.41
N PRO A 126 -6.40 -4.23 -30.80
CA PRO A 126 -5.77 -4.36 -32.09
C PRO A 126 -6.80 -4.01 -33.17
N THR A 127 -6.47 -3.03 -34.01
CA THR A 127 -7.24 -2.70 -35.20
C THR A 127 -7.37 -3.96 -36.05
N PRO A 128 -8.58 -4.36 -36.49
CA PRO A 128 -8.73 -5.53 -37.36
C PRO A 128 -7.91 -5.37 -38.64
N ALA A 129 -7.29 -6.47 -39.09
CA ALA A 129 -6.52 -6.48 -40.33
C ALA A 129 -7.39 -6.27 -41.59
N SER A 130 -8.71 -6.54 -41.50
CA SER A 130 -9.69 -6.33 -42.56
C SER A 130 -11.14 -6.42 -42.03
N PRO A 131 -12.09 -5.59 -42.50
CA PRO A 131 -13.53 -5.70 -42.18
C PRO A 131 -14.21 -6.98 -42.68
N ARG A 132 -13.57 -7.77 -43.55
CA ARG A 132 -14.17 -8.98 -44.16
C ARG A 132 -14.11 -10.23 -43.28
N ASP A 133 -13.35 -10.20 -42.18
CA ASP A 133 -13.18 -11.34 -41.26
C ASP A 133 -13.93 -11.12 -39.94
N GLU A 134 -14.91 -10.21 -39.92
CA GLU A 134 -15.68 -9.84 -38.74
C GLU A 134 -17.06 -10.52 -38.73
N LEU A 135 -17.37 -11.24 -37.66
CA LEU A 135 -18.62 -11.96 -37.43
C LEU A 135 -19.46 -11.24 -36.37
N GLU A 136 -20.78 -11.27 -36.52
CA GLU A 136 -21.72 -10.77 -35.51
C GLU A 136 -21.86 -11.79 -34.37
N HIS A 137 -21.84 -11.29 -33.13
CA HIS A 137 -22.10 -12.12 -31.96
C HIS A 137 -23.59 -12.45 -31.87
N PRO A 138 -23.99 -13.71 -31.60
CA PRO A 138 -25.39 -14.05 -31.35
C PRO A 138 -25.99 -13.32 -30.14
N PHE A 139 -25.13 -12.98 -29.17
CA PHE A 139 -25.45 -12.18 -27.99
C PHE A 139 -24.28 -11.24 -27.70
N ALA A 140 -24.56 -9.97 -27.37
CA ALA A 140 -23.52 -9.00 -27.10
C ALA A 140 -22.61 -9.42 -25.92
N GLN A 141 -21.34 -9.06 -25.97
CA GLN A 141 -20.42 -9.16 -24.84
C GLN A 141 -20.47 -7.88 -24.00
N THR A 142 -20.99 -8.00 -22.78
CA THR A 142 -21.28 -6.85 -21.90
C THR A 142 -20.03 -6.18 -21.32
N GLY A 143 -18.97 -6.93 -21.03
CA GLY A 143 -17.84 -6.40 -20.26
C GLY A 143 -18.19 -6.22 -18.77
N LEU A 144 -17.38 -5.42 -18.06
CA LEU A 144 -17.43 -5.31 -16.59
C LEU A 144 -17.18 -3.88 -16.16
N ASP A 145 -17.96 -3.43 -15.18
CA ASP A 145 -17.69 -2.19 -14.47
C ASP A 145 -16.59 -2.45 -13.44
N LYS A 146 -15.62 -1.54 -13.33
CA LYS A 146 -14.41 -1.72 -12.52
C LYS A 146 -14.50 -0.81 -11.31
N LEU A 147 -14.74 -1.40 -10.15
CA LEU A 147 -14.83 -0.63 -8.92
C LEU A 147 -13.42 -0.36 -8.38
N PRO A 148 -13.12 0.90 -8.01
CA PRO A 148 -11.75 1.35 -7.71
C PRO A 148 -11.24 0.82 -6.37
N ASP A 149 -12.12 0.67 -5.38
CA ASP A 149 -11.72 0.40 -4.01
C ASP A 149 -12.77 -0.44 -3.25
N ARG A 150 -12.40 -0.79 -2.02
CA ARG A 150 -13.23 -1.57 -1.09
C ARG A 150 -14.56 -0.88 -0.76
N GLN A 151 -14.58 0.45 -0.70
CA GLN A 151 -15.79 1.21 -0.36
C GLN A 151 -16.81 1.10 -1.49
N ALA A 152 -16.39 1.33 -2.73
CA ALA A 152 -17.24 1.21 -3.92
C ALA A 152 -17.84 -0.20 -4.06
N VAL A 153 -17.06 -1.24 -3.75
CA VAL A 153 -17.57 -2.63 -3.72
C VAL A 153 -18.62 -2.81 -2.62
N GLY A 154 -18.42 -2.23 -1.44
CA GLY A 154 -19.40 -2.22 -0.35
C GLY A 154 -20.71 -1.52 -0.73
N GLU A 155 -20.63 -0.37 -1.39
CA GLU A 155 -21.79 0.37 -1.89
C GLU A 155 -22.54 -0.40 -2.99
N TRP A 156 -21.81 -1.06 -3.90
CA TRP A 156 -22.45 -1.93 -4.89
C TRP A 156 -23.16 -3.10 -4.23
N LEU A 157 -22.53 -3.75 -3.24
CA LEU A 157 -23.07 -4.89 -2.48
C LEU A 157 -24.34 -4.51 -1.71
N ALA A 158 -24.39 -3.33 -1.10
CA ALA A 158 -25.56 -2.84 -0.38
C ALA A 158 -26.81 -2.74 -1.28
N ARG A 159 -26.63 -2.50 -2.59
CA ARG A 159 -27.71 -2.49 -3.59
C ARG A 159 -28.14 -3.89 -4.06
N GLN A 160 -27.56 -4.96 -3.50
CA GLN A 160 -27.81 -6.36 -3.88
C GLN A 160 -28.41 -7.22 -2.76
N SER A 161 -29.03 -6.62 -1.73
CA SER A 161 -29.44 -7.31 -0.49
C SER A 161 -30.25 -8.60 -0.70
N ASP A 162 -31.05 -8.68 -1.75
CA ASP A 162 -31.95 -9.80 -2.02
C ASP A 162 -31.45 -10.74 -3.14
N GLN A 163 -30.15 -10.70 -3.47
CA GLN A 163 -29.58 -11.44 -4.58
C GLN A 163 -28.54 -12.44 -4.10
N THR A 164 -28.59 -13.68 -4.60
CA THR A 164 -27.48 -14.63 -4.43
C THR A 164 -26.32 -14.19 -5.32
N LEU A 165 -25.20 -13.86 -4.69
CA LEU A 165 -23.98 -13.42 -5.36
C LEU A 165 -22.92 -14.49 -5.40
N TRP A 166 -22.13 -14.43 -6.47
CA TRP A 166 -20.98 -15.28 -6.70
C TRP A 166 -19.74 -14.45 -6.93
N ILE A 167 -18.60 -15.03 -6.55
CA ILE A 167 -17.28 -14.51 -6.84
C ILE A 167 -16.46 -15.55 -7.63
N GLN A 168 -15.66 -15.06 -8.56
CA GLN A 168 -14.73 -15.83 -9.40
C GLN A 168 -13.41 -15.05 -9.55
N PRO A 169 -12.27 -15.72 -9.79
CA PRO A 169 -11.06 -15.03 -10.20
C PRO A 169 -11.30 -14.38 -11.58
N LYS A 170 -10.82 -13.15 -11.76
CA LYS A 170 -10.87 -12.47 -13.04
C LYS A 170 -9.69 -12.97 -13.87
N VAL A 171 -9.92 -14.03 -14.64
CA VAL A 171 -8.92 -14.66 -15.51
C VAL A 171 -8.36 -13.62 -16.48
N ASP A 172 -7.04 -13.54 -16.58
CA ASP A 172 -6.36 -12.62 -17.50
C ASP A 172 -6.08 -13.32 -18.83
N GLY A 173 -6.76 -12.87 -19.89
CA GLY A 173 -6.73 -13.49 -21.21
C GLY A 173 -7.45 -12.63 -22.25
N VAL A 174 -7.98 -13.29 -23.26
CA VAL A 174 -8.80 -12.67 -24.31
C VAL A 174 -10.19 -13.25 -24.35
N ALA A 175 -11.20 -12.37 -24.35
CA ALA A 175 -12.59 -12.78 -24.41
C ALA A 175 -12.97 -13.36 -25.79
N VAL A 176 -13.73 -14.45 -25.77
CA VAL A 176 -14.21 -15.19 -26.95
C VAL A 176 -15.68 -15.59 -26.78
N THR A 177 -16.40 -15.68 -27.88
CA THR A 177 -17.72 -16.31 -27.97
C THR A 177 -17.61 -17.59 -28.78
N LEU A 178 -18.05 -18.71 -28.21
CA LEU A 178 -18.08 -20.02 -28.85
C LEU A 178 -19.55 -20.38 -29.13
N VAL A 179 -19.85 -20.75 -30.37
CA VAL A 179 -21.18 -21.18 -30.78
C VAL A 179 -21.12 -22.65 -31.16
N TYR A 180 -21.92 -23.45 -30.47
CA TYR A 180 -22.10 -24.86 -30.73
C TYR A 180 -23.49 -25.13 -31.29
N ARG A 181 -23.56 -25.92 -32.36
CA ARG A 181 -24.82 -26.41 -32.95
C ARG A 181 -24.75 -27.91 -33.15
N ASN A 182 -25.81 -28.64 -32.77
CA ASN A 182 -25.84 -30.11 -32.80
C ASN A 182 -24.59 -30.71 -32.13
N GLY A 183 -24.20 -30.13 -30.99
CA GLY A 183 -23.00 -30.45 -30.24
C GLY A 183 -21.67 -30.02 -30.87
N GLN A 184 -21.59 -29.61 -32.14
CA GLN A 184 -20.31 -29.30 -32.79
C GLN A 184 -19.91 -27.83 -32.66
N LEU A 185 -18.61 -27.55 -32.46
CA LEU A 185 -18.07 -26.19 -32.46
C LEU A 185 -18.16 -25.59 -33.88
N GLU A 186 -19.15 -24.70 -34.07
CA GLU A 186 -19.43 -24.07 -35.37
C GLU A 186 -18.54 -22.85 -35.58
N THR A 187 -18.56 -21.91 -34.64
CA THR A 187 -17.81 -20.65 -34.72
C THR A 187 -17.17 -20.25 -33.39
N ALA A 188 -16.03 -19.56 -33.48
CA ALA A 188 -15.39 -18.86 -32.37
C ALA A 188 -15.11 -17.41 -32.77
N ILE A 189 -15.62 -16.45 -32.00
CA ILE A 189 -15.60 -15.03 -32.35
C ILE A 189 -14.85 -14.27 -31.25
N SER A 190 -13.84 -13.47 -31.62
CA SER A 190 -13.17 -12.57 -30.67
C SER A 190 -14.12 -11.51 -30.14
N ARG A 191 -13.78 -10.84 -29.03
CA ARG A 191 -14.66 -9.80 -28.48
C ARG A 191 -14.98 -8.66 -29.46
N GLY A 192 -13.98 -8.16 -30.20
CA GLY A 192 -14.09 -6.94 -31.01
C GLY A 192 -14.76 -5.79 -30.25
N ASN A 193 -15.76 -5.15 -30.85
CA ASN A 193 -16.51 -4.06 -30.20
C ASN A 193 -17.60 -4.56 -29.20
N GLY A 194 -17.75 -5.88 -29.04
CA GLY A 194 -18.75 -6.51 -28.19
C GLY A 194 -20.02 -6.94 -28.94
N GLU A 195 -20.28 -6.39 -30.13
CA GLU A 195 -21.36 -6.78 -31.04
C GLU A 195 -20.84 -7.57 -32.24
N LYS A 196 -19.63 -7.24 -32.70
CA LYS A 196 -18.90 -7.91 -33.77
C LYS A 196 -17.46 -8.17 -33.32
N GLY A 197 -16.85 -9.22 -33.86
CA GLY A 197 -15.44 -9.52 -33.63
C GLY A 197 -14.86 -10.44 -34.69
N GLN A 198 -13.58 -10.72 -34.59
CA GLN A 198 -12.84 -11.49 -35.60
C GLN A 198 -13.17 -12.97 -35.52
N ASP A 199 -13.20 -13.64 -36.67
CA ASP A 199 -13.32 -15.09 -36.74
C ASP A 199 -12.02 -15.79 -36.28
N TRP A 200 -12.09 -16.47 -35.13
CA TRP A 200 -11.04 -17.30 -34.56
C TRP A 200 -11.33 -18.80 -34.67
N THR A 201 -12.32 -19.21 -35.46
CA THR A 201 -12.79 -20.59 -35.56
C THR A 201 -11.66 -21.56 -35.91
N ARG A 202 -10.79 -21.18 -36.85
CA ARG A 202 -9.65 -22.02 -37.27
C ARG A 202 -8.68 -22.31 -36.14
N GLN A 203 -8.33 -21.30 -35.35
CA GLN A 203 -7.43 -21.42 -34.21
C GLN A 203 -8.14 -22.16 -33.06
N ALA A 204 -9.40 -21.82 -32.78
CA ALA A 204 -10.19 -22.46 -31.74
C ALA A 204 -10.35 -23.98 -31.92
N ARG A 205 -10.46 -24.46 -33.16
CA ARG A 205 -10.51 -25.90 -33.48
C ARG A 205 -9.22 -26.67 -33.14
N GLN A 206 -8.10 -25.98 -32.97
CA GLN A 206 -6.83 -26.59 -32.59
C GLN A 206 -6.62 -26.63 -31.07
N ILE A 207 -7.33 -25.79 -30.31
CA ILE A 207 -7.15 -25.66 -28.86
C ILE A 207 -7.72 -26.88 -28.13
N GLU A 208 -6.88 -27.59 -27.40
CA GLU A 208 -7.27 -28.85 -26.73
C GLU A 208 -8.30 -28.64 -25.62
N SER A 209 -8.27 -27.47 -24.97
CA SER A 209 -9.21 -27.12 -23.91
C SER A 209 -10.64 -26.85 -24.38
N LEU A 210 -10.86 -26.77 -25.70
CA LEU A 210 -12.16 -26.56 -26.32
C LEU A 210 -12.68 -27.89 -26.89
N PRO A 211 -13.71 -28.51 -26.26
CA PRO A 211 -14.34 -29.69 -26.83
C PRO A 211 -14.84 -29.39 -28.25
N GLN A 212 -14.49 -30.24 -29.22
CA GLN A 212 -14.97 -30.11 -30.60
C GLN A 212 -16.41 -30.62 -30.75
N HIS A 213 -16.82 -31.52 -29.84
CA HIS A 213 -18.18 -32.04 -29.74
C HIS A 213 -18.62 -32.05 -28.27
N LEU A 214 -19.78 -31.44 -27.99
CA LEU A 214 -20.44 -31.43 -26.69
C LEU A 214 -21.44 -32.58 -26.60
N PRO A 215 -21.66 -33.16 -25.41
CA PRO A 215 -22.64 -34.23 -25.18
C PRO A 215 -24.08 -33.68 -25.13
N THR A 216 -24.49 -32.89 -26.12
CA THR A 216 -25.84 -32.32 -26.25
C THR A 216 -26.10 -31.86 -27.69
N ASP A 217 -27.34 -31.99 -28.14
CA ASP A 217 -27.78 -31.44 -29.43
C ASP A 217 -28.41 -30.03 -29.30
N GLU A 218 -28.62 -29.55 -28.06
CA GLU A 218 -29.13 -28.21 -27.80
C GLU A 218 -28.13 -27.15 -28.31
N PRO A 219 -28.59 -26.01 -28.87
CA PRO A 219 -27.72 -24.88 -29.16
C PRO A 219 -27.05 -24.38 -27.88
N VAL A 220 -25.73 -24.18 -27.93
CA VAL A 220 -24.96 -23.68 -26.78
C VAL A 220 -24.09 -22.52 -27.24
N THR A 221 -24.36 -21.32 -26.70
CA THR A 221 -23.49 -20.16 -26.88
C THR A 221 -22.75 -19.90 -25.58
N LEU A 222 -21.42 -20.04 -25.57
CA LEU A 222 -20.59 -19.72 -24.41
C LEU A 222 -19.80 -18.44 -24.66
N GLN A 223 -19.78 -17.56 -23.67
CA GLN A 223 -18.83 -16.46 -23.63
C GLN A 223 -17.84 -16.72 -22.50
N GLY A 224 -16.56 -16.60 -22.81
CA GLY A 224 -15.49 -17.00 -21.91
C GLY A 224 -14.18 -16.29 -22.20
N GLU A 225 -13.15 -16.67 -21.47
CA GLU A 225 -11.79 -16.15 -21.63
C GLU A 225 -10.89 -17.29 -22.13
N LEU A 226 -10.17 -17.05 -23.22
CA LEU A 226 -9.01 -17.86 -23.61
C LEU A 226 -7.79 -17.31 -22.89
N TYR A 227 -7.06 -18.17 -22.18
CA TYR A 227 -5.98 -17.76 -21.30
C TYR A 227 -4.78 -18.70 -21.43
N LEU A 228 -3.59 -18.21 -21.08
CA LEU A 228 -2.39 -19.06 -21.03
C LEU A 228 -2.40 -19.88 -19.73
N ARG A 229 -2.27 -21.20 -19.85
CA ARG A 229 -2.11 -22.10 -18.71
C ARG A 229 -0.76 -21.82 -18.07
N LEU A 230 -0.80 -21.45 -16.79
CA LEU A 230 0.38 -21.15 -15.99
C LEU A 230 0.28 -21.96 -14.70
N PRO A 231 0.80 -23.19 -14.68
CA PRO A 231 0.79 -24.02 -13.48
C PRO A 231 1.49 -23.29 -12.32
N ASP A 232 0.87 -23.33 -11.14
CA ASP A 232 1.41 -22.75 -9.89
C ASP A 232 1.73 -21.25 -9.93
N HIS A 233 1.03 -20.50 -10.79
CA HIS A 233 1.17 -19.06 -10.89
C HIS A 233 0.58 -18.35 -9.67
N VAL A 234 1.38 -17.49 -9.03
CA VAL A 234 0.96 -16.69 -7.88
C VAL A 234 1.00 -15.23 -8.26
N GLN A 235 -0.17 -14.60 -8.40
CA GLN A 235 -0.28 -13.24 -8.93
C GLN A 235 0.52 -12.21 -8.12
N ALA A 236 0.55 -12.30 -6.79
CA ALA A 236 1.32 -11.40 -5.92
C ALA A 236 2.85 -11.52 -6.11
N ARG A 237 3.34 -12.68 -6.56
CA ARG A 237 4.77 -12.96 -6.76
C ARG A 237 5.19 -12.74 -8.21
N ASP A 238 4.39 -13.25 -9.14
CA ASP A 238 4.73 -13.36 -10.56
C ASP A 238 4.19 -12.18 -11.39
N GLY A 239 3.20 -11.45 -10.86
CA GLY A 239 2.56 -10.34 -11.53
C GLY A 239 1.74 -10.74 -12.76
N GLY A 240 1.25 -9.74 -13.50
CA GLY A 240 0.67 -9.95 -14.82
C GLY A 240 1.78 -10.29 -15.80
N VAL A 241 2.07 -11.58 -15.96
CA VAL A 241 2.86 -12.03 -17.11
C VAL A 241 2.13 -11.60 -18.38
N SER A 242 2.82 -11.34 -19.50
CA SER A 242 2.21 -10.90 -20.77
C SER A 242 1.28 -11.95 -21.43
N ALA A 243 0.72 -12.88 -20.65
CA ALA A 243 -0.16 -13.98 -21.04
C ALA A 243 -1.31 -13.52 -21.94
N ARG A 244 -1.98 -12.42 -21.59
CA ARG A 244 -3.05 -11.87 -22.43
C ARG A 244 -2.56 -11.51 -23.84
N SER A 245 -1.46 -10.76 -23.93
CA SER A 245 -0.88 -10.35 -25.22
C SER A 245 -0.36 -11.55 -26.00
N GLU A 246 0.16 -12.56 -25.30
CA GLU A 246 0.63 -13.81 -25.90
C GLU A 246 -0.52 -14.59 -26.52
N VAL A 247 -1.62 -14.81 -25.80
CA VAL A 247 -2.82 -15.49 -26.34
C VAL A 247 -3.38 -14.70 -27.53
N ALA A 248 -3.51 -13.37 -27.41
CA ALA A 248 -3.95 -12.52 -28.53
C ALA A 248 -3.06 -12.70 -29.77
N GLY A 249 -1.74 -12.68 -29.57
CA GLY A 249 -0.76 -12.90 -30.63
C GLY A 249 -0.86 -14.29 -31.26
N LEU A 250 -1.08 -15.33 -30.45
CA LEU A 250 -1.26 -16.71 -30.91
C LEU A 250 -2.51 -16.86 -31.78
N LEU A 251 -3.64 -16.29 -31.38
CA LEU A 251 -4.90 -16.39 -32.14
C LEU A 251 -4.88 -15.62 -33.46
N ASN A 252 -4.02 -14.61 -33.60
CA ASN A 252 -3.84 -13.86 -34.84
C ASN A 252 -2.84 -14.51 -35.82
N ARG A 253 -2.22 -15.65 -35.47
CA ARG A 253 -1.31 -16.37 -36.38
C ARG A 253 -2.09 -17.19 -37.40
N GLN A 254 -1.47 -17.45 -38.55
CA GLN A 254 -2.04 -18.32 -39.58
C GLN A 254 -2.20 -19.78 -39.10
N ALA A 255 -1.33 -20.24 -38.19
CA ALA A 255 -1.37 -21.57 -37.59
C ALA A 255 -0.86 -21.52 -36.14
N LEU A 256 -1.41 -22.38 -35.28
CA LEU A 256 -0.92 -22.63 -33.92
C LEU A 256 0.01 -23.84 -33.94
N SER A 257 1.09 -23.82 -33.15
CA SER A 257 1.84 -25.06 -32.89
C SER A 257 1.03 -25.96 -31.95
N ALA A 258 1.33 -27.26 -31.96
CA ALA A 258 0.66 -28.20 -31.06
C ALA A 258 0.87 -27.80 -29.60
N GLU A 259 2.08 -27.36 -29.23
CA GLU A 259 2.42 -26.91 -27.87
C GLU A 259 1.58 -25.68 -27.48
N ALA A 260 1.57 -24.64 -28.31
CA ALA A 260 0.81 -23.43 -28.04
C ALA A 260 -0.71 -23.71 -27.91
N ALA A 261 -1.22 -24.65 -28.69
CA ALA A 261 -2.63 -25.05 -28.62
C ALA A 261 -2.99 -25.80 -27.31
N ARG A 262 -2.05 -26.55 -26.72
CA ARG A 262 -2.21 -27.20 -25.40
C ARG A 262 -2.16 -26.19 -24.25
N ASP A 263 -1.31 -25.19 -24.41
CA ASP A 263 -1.07 -24.16 -23.39
C ASP A 263 -2.23 -23.16 -23.30
N ILE A 264 -3.15 -23.12 -24.27
CA ILE A 264 -4.36 -22.28 -24.18
C ILE A 264 -5.47 -23.02 -23.43
N GLY A 265 -5.87 -22.45 -22.29
CA GLY A 265 -7.05 -22.82 -21.51
C GLY A 265 -8.28 -21.99 -21.87
N PHE A 266 -9.46 -22.45 -21.43
CA PHE A 266 -10.72 -21.72 -21.58
C PHE A 266 -11.49 -21.67 -20.26
N PHE A 267 -12.00 -20.49 -19.92
CA PHE A 267 -12.84 -20.26 -18.75
C PHE A 267 -14.19 -19.67 -19.18
N ALA A 268 -15.26 -20.46 -19.13
CA ALA A 268 -16.61 -19.98 -19.45
C ALA A 268 -17.12 -19.09 -18.31
N TRP A 269 -17.35 -17.79 -18.57
CA TRP A 269 -17.93 -16.87 -17.58
C TRP A 269 -19.41 -16.57 -17.85
N ALA A 270 -19.90 -16.86 -19.06
CA ALA A 270 -21.30 -16.73 -19.45
C ALA A 270 -21.79 -17.81 -20.43
N TRP A 271 -23.11 -17.99 -20.40
CA TRP A 271 -23.90 -18.87 -21.25
C TRP A 271 -25.25 -18.15 -21.41
N PRO A 272 -25.40 -17.30 -22.44
CA PRO A 272 -26.53 -16.37 -22.57
C PRO A 272 -27.87 -17.06 -22.90
N ASP A 273 -27.82 -18.17 -23.63
CA ASP A 273 -28.96 -19.03 -23.99
C ASP A 273 -29.11 -20.27 -23.07
N GLY A 274 -28.36 -20.31 -21.96
CA GLY A 274 -28.37 -21.43 -21.02
C GLY A 274 -29.49 -21.38 -19.98
N PRO A 275 -29.54 -22.38 -19.07
CA PRO A 275 -30.56 -22.48 -18.02
C PRO A 275 -30.66 -21.19 -17.19
N ALA A 276 -31.86 -20.70 -16.87
CA ALA A 276 -32.05 -19.46 -16.12
C ALA A 276 -31.44 -19.50 -14.72
N SER A 277 -31.62 -20.63 -14.01
CA SER A 277 -31.06 -20.87 -12.68
C SER A 277 -29.53 -20.95 -12.74
N GLY A 278 -28.88 -20.20 -11.85
CA GLY A 278 -27.43 -20.19 -11.72
C GLY A 278 -26.86 -21.59 -11.43
N GLU A 279 -27.33 -22.26 -10.39
CA GLU A 279 -26.81 -23.57 -9.97
C GLU A 279 -26.94 -24.61 -11.08
N ARG A 280 -28.11 -24.66 -11.73
CA ARG A 280 -28.34 -25.56 -12.86
C ARG A 280 -27.41 -25.24 -14.05
N ARG A 281 -27.11 -23.97 -14.27
CA ARG A 281 -26.15 -23.53 -15.30
C ARG A 281 -24.72 -24.00 -14.98
N LEU A 282 -24.27 -23.90 -13.71
CA LEU A 282 -22.94 -24.38 -13.30
C LEU A 282 -22.83 -25.90 -13.43
N GLN A 283 -23.87 -26.64 -13.02
CA GLN A 283 -23.91 -28.09 -13.18
C GLN A 283 -23.83 -28.48 -14.66
N ARG A 284 -24.70 -27.88 -15.51
CA ARG A 284 -24.70 -28.16 -16.94
C ARG A 284 -23.38 -27.78 -17.62
N LEU A 285 -22.71 -26.69 -17.24
CA LEU A 285 -21.37 -26.38 -17.75
C LEU A 285 -20.36 -27.47 -17.40
N THR A 286 -20.45 -28.04 -16.19
CA THR A 286 -19.59 -29.14 -15.77
C THR A 286 -19.85 -30.39 -16.61
N ASP A 287 -21.12 -30.74 -16.83
CA ASP A 287 -21.53 -31.88 -17.65
C ASP A 287 -21.08 -31.74 -19.12
N LEU A 288 -20.98 -30.50 -19.62
CA LEU A 288 -20.47 -30.17 -20.96
C LEU A 288 -18.93 -30.14 -21.06
N GLY A 289 -18.20 -30.39 -19.96
CA GLY A 289 -16.73 -30.42 -19.95
C GLY A 289 -16.06 -29.12 -19.47
N PHE A 290 -16.83 -28.10 -19.06
CA PHE A 290 -16.33 -26.80 -18.59
C PHE A 290 -16.32 -26.69 -17.05
N GLY A 291 -15.80 -27.72 -16.37
CA GLY A 291 -15.84 -27.83 -14.90
C GLY A 291 -15.06 -26.76 -14.13
N ASN A 292 -14.10 -26.06 -14.76
CA ASN A 292 -13.36 -24.97 -14.13
C ASN A 292 -14.28 -23.83 -13.67
N THR A 293 -15.35 -23.53 -14.42
CA THR A 293 -16.30 -22.50 -14.02
C THR A 293 -16.93 -22.82 -12.66
N ALA A 294 -17.38 -24.07 -12.45
CA ALA A 294 -17.92 -24.51 -11.17
C ALA A 294 -16.84 -24.55 -10.07
N ARG A 295 -15.64 -25.06 -10.41
CA ARG A 295 -14.50 -25.17 -9.48
C ARG A 295 -14.14 -23.84 -8.81
N TYR A 296 -14.17 -22.75 -9.56
CA TYR A 296 -13.76 -21.42 -9.10
C TYR A 296 -14.93 -20.48 -8.77
N THR A 297 -16.17 -20.95 -8.81
CA THR A 297 -17.32 -20.17 -8.33
C THR A 297 -17.52 -20.36 -6.84
N ARG A 298 -17.65 -19.27 -6.10
CA ARG A 298 -17.95 -19.28 -4.66
C ARG A 298 -19.12 -18.35 -4.37
N THR A 299 -20.04 -18.80 -3.53
CA THR A 299 -21.12 -17.95 -3.03
C THR A 299 -20.54 -16.98 -1.99
N VAL A 300 -20.98 -15.72 -2.05
CA VAL A 300 -20.60 -14.67 -1.11
C VAL A 300 -21.83 -13.84 -0.77
N SER A 301 -21.85 -13.32 0.45
CA SER A 301 -22.94 -12.50 0.99
C SER A 301 -22.44 -11.22 1.66
N GLN A 302 -21.20 -11.21 2.14
CA GLN A 302 -20.61 -10.07 2.85
C GLN A 302 -19.30 -9.61 2.20
N LEU A 303 -19.02 -8.31 2.35
CA LEU A 303 -17.77 -7.69 1.86
C LEU A 303 -16.53 -8.38 2.44
N SER A 304 -16.57 -8.81 3.70
CA SER A 304 -15.48 -9.56 4.35
C SER A 304 -15.14 -10.87 3.62
N GLU A 305 -16.14 -11.56 3.07
CA GLU A 305 -15.94 -12.80 2.32
C GLU A 305 -15.33 -12.53 0.94
N ILE A 306 -15.76 -11.45 0.29
CA ILE A 306 -15.21 -10.98 -0.99
C ILE A 306 -13.73 -10.63 -0.82
N VAL A 307 -13.40 -9.84 0.21
CA VAL A 307 -12.01 -9.47 0.56
C VAL A 307 -11.16 -10.72 0.75
N ARG A 308 -11.65 -11.69 1.53
CA ARG A 308 -10.94 -12.94 1.82
C ARG A 308 -10.68 -13.80 0.58
N TRP A 309 -11.64 -13.88 -0.34
CA TRP A 309 -11.45 -14.61 -1.61
C TRP A 309 -10.51 -13.89 -2.56
N ARG A 310 -10.62 -12.56 -2.68
CA ARG A 310 -9.67 -11.72 -3.44
C ARG A 310 -8.25 -11.93 -2.92
N ASP A 311 -8.04 -11.76 -1.62
CA ASP A 311 -6.71 -11.94 -1.00
C ASP A 311 -6.16 -13.36 -1.19
N ARG A 312 -7.00 -14.39 -1.01
CA ARG A 312 -6.61 -15.78 -1.24
C ARG A 312 -6.13 -16.01 -2.68
N TRP A 313 -6.88 -15.57 -3.68
CA TRP A 313 -6.50 -15.81 -5.08
C TRP A 313 -5.35 -14.92 -5.56
N TYR A 314 -5.09 -13.81 -4.86
CA TYR A 314 -3.91 -12.98 -5.11
C TYR A 314 -2.62 -13.68 -4.64
N HIS A 315 -2.66 -14.36 -3.49
CA HIS A 315 -1.48 -14.97 -2.86
C HIS A 315 -1.35 -16.50 -3.06
N ALA A 316 -2.39 -17.19 -3.50
CA ALA A 316 -2.36 -18.64 -3.71
C ALA A 316 -2.11 -19.01 -5.18
N PRO A 317 -1.51 -20.19 -5.43
CA PRO A 317 -1.29 -20.67 -6.79
C PRO A 317 -2.61 -20.89 -7.54
N LEU A 318 -2.66 -20.39 -8.77
CA LEU A 318 -3.72 -20.61 -9.76
C LEU A 318 -3.12 -21.19 -11.05
N PRO A 319 -3.91 -21.90 -11.87
CA PRO A 319 -3.44 -22.45 -13.14
C PRO A 319 -3.41 -21.42 -14.28
N PHE A 320 -3.52 -20.12 -13.95
CA PHE A 320 -3.60 -18.99 -14.88
C PHE A 320 -3.28 -17.68 -14.14
N ALA A 321 -2.92 -16.65 -14.91
CA ALA A 321 -2.87 -15.27 -14.43
C ALA A 321 -4.28 -14.73 -14.16
N SER A 322 -4.42 -13.89 -13.14
CA SER A 322 -5.69 -13.21 -12.85
C SER A 322 -5.44 -11.78 -12.40
N ASP A 323 -6.21 -10.82 -12.89
CA ASP A 323 -6.00 -9.39 -12.57
C ASP A 323 -6.96 -8.88 -11.47
N GLY A 324 -7.68 -9.77 -10.82
CA GLY A 324 -8.60 -9.46 -9.72
C GLY A 324 -9.66 -10.52 -9.52
N VAL A 325 -10.84 -10.07 -9.08
CA VAL A 325 -12.04 -10.89 -8.92
C VAL A 325 -13.22 -10.28 -9.66
N VAL A 326 -14.15 -11.13 -10.09
CA VAL A 326 -15.44 -10.75 -10.63
C VAL A 326 -16.50 -11.12 -9.61
N ILE A 327 -17.33 -10.17 -9.21
CA ILE A 327 -18.52 -10.41 -8.38
C ILE A 327 -19.75 -10.24 -9.26
N LYS A 328 -20.63 -11.25 -9.28
CA LYS A 328 -21.81 -11.28 -10.14
C LYS A 328 -23.02 -11.90 -9.47
N ARG A 329 -24.22 -11.46 -9.87
CA ARG A 329 -25.46 -12.15 -9.50
C ARG A 329 -25.50 -13.55 -10.13
N SER A 330 -26.01 -14.53 -9.39
CA SER A 330 -26.26 -15.88 -9.91
C SER A 330 -27.36 -15.91 -10.98
N SER A 331 -28.38 -15.07 -10.82
CA SER A 331 -29.43 -14.78 -11.80
C SER A 331 -29.11 -13.53 -12.60
N ARG A 332 -29.39 -13.56 -13.91
CA ARG A 332 -29.15 -12.45 -14.84
C ARG A 332 -30.24 -12.39 -15.91
N PRO A 333 -30.45 -11.21 -16.54
CA PRO A 333 -31.37 -11.09 -17.67
C PRO A 333 -31.03 -12.07 -18.80
N PRO A 334 -32.01 -12.49 -19.62
CA PRO A 334 -31.76 -13.33 -20.79
C PRO A 334 -30.75 -12.66 -21.73
N GLY A 335 -29.93 -13.47 -22.41
CA GLY A 335 -28.88 -12.99 -23.32
C GLY A 335 -29.36 -11.99 -24.38
N SER A 336 -30.60 -12.12 -24.83
CA SER A 336 -31.23 -11.23 -25.81
C SER A 336 -31.40 -9.78 -25.32
N ARG A 337 -31.22 -9.50 -24.03
CA ARG A 337 -31.24 -8.15 -23.46
C ARG A 337 -29.84 -7.60 -23.14
N TRP A 338 -28.78 -8.34 -23.50
CA TRP A 338 -27.42 -7.90 -23.25
C TRP A 338 -27.02 -6.87 -24.29
N GLN A 339 -26.25 -5.88 -23.85
CA GLN A 339 -25.70 -4.80 -24.66
C GLN A 339 -24.18 -4.82 -24.51
N ALA A 340 -23.44 -4.23 -25.46
CA ALA A 340 -21.98 -4.15 -25.41
C ALA A 340 -21.46 -3.12 -24.39
N GLU A 341 -22.08 -3.06 -23.22
CA GLU A 341 -21.76 -2.15 -22.11
C GLU A 341 -21.82 -2.85 -20.76
N PRO A 342 -21.02 -2.38 -19.77
CA PRO A 342 -21.00 -2.97 -18.43
C PRO A 342 -22.39 -3.04 -17.79
N PRO A 343 -22.83 -4.21 -17.34
CA PRO A 343 -24.17 -4.35 -16.78
C PRO A 343 -24.15 -4.21 -15.25
N SER A 344 -25.29 -3.80 -14.66
CA SER A 344 -25.40 -3.56 -13.21
C SER A 344 -25.28 -4.83 -12.34
N TRP A 345 -25.41 -6.02 -12.93
CA TRP A 345 -25.43 -7.31 -12.24
C TRP A 345 -24.05 -7.98 -12.10
N THR A 346 -22.97 -7.37 -12.63
CA THR A 346 -21.61 -7.87 -12.47
C THR A 346 -20.59 -6.74 -12.40
N ILE A 347 -19.61 -6.88 -11.52
CA ILE A 347 -18.51 -5.93 -11.35
C ILE A 347 -17.18 -6.66 -11.27
N ALA A 348 -16.11 -5.96 -11.59
CA ALA A 348 -14.74 -6.38 -11.36
C ALA A 348 -14.15 -5.57 -10.21
N TRP A 349 -13.42 -6.26 -9.33
CA TRP A 349 -12.56 -5.61 -8.36
C TRP A 349 -11.13 -6.13 -8.56
N LYS A 350 -10.27 -5.26 -9.11
CA LYS A 350 -8.89 -5.61 -9.45
C LYS A 350 -8.06 -5.91 -8.20
N TYR A 351 -7.00 -6.69 -8.38
CA TYR A 351 -5.98 -6.80 -7.35
C TYR A 351 -5.28 -5.46 -7.12
N PRO A 352 -4.65 -5.31 -5.94
CA PRO A 352 -3.65 -4.29 -5.69
C PRO A 352 -2.69 -4.11 -6.86
N ALA A 353 -2.52 -2.87 -7.32
CA ALA A 353 -1.45 -2.56 -8.24
C ALA A 353 -0.11 -2.77 -7.51
N ALA A 354 0.76 -3.62 -8.04
CA ALA A 354 2.10 -3.82 -7.50
C ALA A 354 2.96 -2.55 -7.65
N GLN A 355 2.66 -1.77 -8.68
CA GLN A 355 3.26 -0.46 -8.93
C GLN A 355 2.19 0.56 -9.34
N THR A 356 2.32 1.79 -8.86
CA THR A 356 1.43 2.92 -9.22
C THR A 356 2.26 4.13 -9.63
N LEU A 357 1.62 5.12 -10.25
CA LEU A 357 2.27 6.38 -10.61
C LEU A 357 1.94 7.44 -9.54
N ALA A 358 2.95 8.02 -8.91
CA ALA A 358 2.81 9.08 -7.93
C ALA A 358 3.41 10.39 -8.44
N VAL A 359 2.97 11.53 -7.92
CA VAL A 359 3.62 12.83 -8.17
C VAL A 359 4.32 13.29 -6.92
N VAL A 360 5.57 13.68 -7.06
CA VAL A 360 6.37 14.24 -5.96
C VAL A 360 6.01 15.70 -5.80
N GLU A 361 5.41 16.08 -4.67
CA GLU A 361 5.07 17.47 -4.37
C GLU A 361 6.26 18.26 -3.85
N ALA A 362 7.01 17.64 -2.94
CA ALA A 362 8.17 18.24 -2.29
C ALA A 362 9.11 17.14 -1.78
N ILE A 363 10.33 17.53 -1.44
CA ILE A 363 11.29 16.65 -0.78
C ILE A 363 11.76 17.35 0.49
N ASP A 364 11.44 16.75 1.63
CA ASP A 364 11.89 17.22 2.94
C ASP A 364 13.13 16.42 3.32
N VAL A 365 14.12 17.08 3.95
CA VAL A 365 15.32 16.40 4.47
C VAL A 365 15.28 16.45 5.98
N SER A 366 15.19 15.28 6.60
CA SER A 366 15.33 15.13 8.04
C SER A 366 16.79 14.89 8.42
N VAL A 367 17.23 15.49 9.54
CA VAL A 367 18.57 15.27 10.10
C VAL A 367 18.44 14.38 11.32
N GLY A 368 18.97 13.16 11.24
CA GLY A 368 18.97 12.23 12.38
C GLY A 368 19.93 12.68 13.48
N ARG A 369 19.76 12.14 14.70
CA ARG A 369 20.61 12.43 15.87
C ARG A 369 22.11 12.33 15.57
N THR A 370 22.52 11.37 14.75
CA THR A 370 23.93 11.11 14.40
C THR A 370 24.43 11.93 13.21
N GLY A 371 23.65 12.91 12.73
CA GLY A 371 23.94 13.69 11.53
C GLY A 371 23.48 13.04 10.22
N ARG A 372 22.89 11.84 10.26
CA ARG A 372 22.43 11.16 9.05
C ARG A 372 21.27 11.90 8.40
N LEU A 373 21.50 12.43 7.20
CA LEU A 373 20.48 13.08 6.38
C LEU A 373 19.61 12.03 5.69
N THR A 374 18.30 12.13 5.89
CA THR A 374 17.31 11.22 5.30
C THR A 374 16.29 12.03 4.50
N PRO A 375 16.42 12.07 3.16
CA PRO A 375 15.44 12.68 2.27
C PRO A 375 14.14 11.87 2.23
N VAL A 376 13.01 12.56 2.27
CA VAL A 376 11.66 12.00 2.21
C VAL A 376 10.88 12.75 1.15
N ALA A 377 10.41 12.03 0.13
CA ALA A 377 9.50 12.57 -0.87
C ALA A 377 8.10 12.66 -0.28
N ARG A 378 7.50 13.85 -0.29
CA ARG A 378 6.05 14.03 -0.12
C ARG A 378 5.38 13.84 -1.46
N LEU A 379 4.30 13.07 -1.47
CA LEU A 379 3.58 12.67 -2.67
C LEU A 379 2.17 13.24 -2.64
N ASP A 380 1.67 13.60 -3.82
CA ASP A 380 0.24 13.73 -4.09
C ASP A 380 -0.40 12.37 -3.73
N PRO A 381 -1.30 12.30 -2.72
CA PRO A 381 -1.75 11.05 -2.15
C PRO A 381 -2.23 10.06 -3.21
N VAL A 382 -1.62 8.88 -3.23
CA VAL A 382 -1.91 7.84 -4.21
C VAL A 382 -2.23 6.52 -3.51
N LEU A 383 -3.20 5.80 -4.07
CA LEU A 383 -3.50 4.45 -3.62
C LEU A 383 -2.45 3.49 -4.19
N LEU A 384 -1.75 2.79 -3.29
CA LEU A 384 -0.86 1.69 -3.60
C LEU A 384 -1.30 0.52 -2.72
N ASP A 385 -1.69 -0.58 -3.36
CA ASP A 385 -2.45 -1.64 -2.67
C ASP A 385 -3.76 -1.09 -2.06
N ASP A 386 -4.18 -1.54 -0.88
CA ASP A 386 -5.33 -1.00 -0.16
C ASP A 386 -4.90 0.14 0.81
N ARG A 387 -3.77 0.83 0.55
CA ARG A 387 -3.21 1.89 1.39
C ARG A 387 -3.00 3.19 0.61
N GLU A 388 -3.33 4.31 1.24
CA GLU A 388 -2.94 5.61 0.73
C GLU A 388 -1.50 5.91 1.14
N VAL A 389 -0.66 6.27 0.17
CA VAL A 389 0.73 6.65 0.39
C VAL A 389 0.91 8.12 0.03
N SER A 390 1.32 8.92 1.02
CA SER A 390 1.57 10.36 0.89
C SER A 390 3.03 10.76 1.15
N SER A 391 3.86 9.82 1.63
CA SER A 391 5.28 10.08 1.87
C SER A 391 6.11 8.82 1.72
N VAL A 392 7.31 8.94 1.13
CA VAL A 392 8.22 7.82 0.88
C VAL A 392 9.66 8.23 1.11
N SER A 393 10.43 7.40 1.81
CA SER A 393 11.87 7.62 2.01
C SER A 393 12.63 7.45 0.70
N LEU A 394 13.54 8.39 0.42
CA LEU A 394 14.47 8.31 -0.70
C LEU A 394 15.82 7.69 -0.30
N GLY A 395 15.90 7.10 0.90
CA GLY A 395 17.08 6.39 1.37
C GLY A 395 18.22 7.32 1.81
N SER A 396 19.43 7.07 1.30
CA SER A 396 20.60 7.92 1.54
C SER A 396 20.65 9.08 0.53
N LEU A 397 21.46 10.11 0.81
CA LEU A 397 21.68 11.19 -0.17
C LEU A 397 22.25 10.66 -1.50
N THR A 398 23.15 9.67 -1.44
CA THR A 398 23.69 9.00 -2.63
C THR A 398 22.58 8.31 -3.42
N HIS A 399 21.70 7.58 -2.74
CA HIS A 399 20.59 6.90 -3.40
C HIS A 399 19.60 7.90 -4.03
N TRP A 400 19.28 8.99 -3.33
CA TRP A 400 18.46 10.07 -3.88
C TRP A 400 19.11 10.69 -5.12
N GLN A 401 20.43 10.93 -5.09
CA GLN A 401 21.17 11.46 -6.23
C GLN A 401 21.12 10.54 -7.45
N GLU A 402 21.23 9.22 -7.25
CA GLU A 402 21.12 8.21 -8.31
C GLU A 402 19.71 8.15 -8.90
N LEU A 403 18.68 8.20 -8.06
CA LEU A 403 17.28 8.25 -8.49
C LEU A 403 16.93 9.55 -9.23
N ASP A 404 17.65 10.63 -8.91
CA ASP A 404 17.45 11.98 -9.45
C ASP A 404 15.99 12.45 -9.35
N VAL A 405 15.30 12.12 -8.26
CA VAL A 405 13.90 12.49 -8.04
C VAL A 405 13.79 13.94 -7.59
N ARG A 406 12.86 14.70 -8.18
CA ARG A 406 12.69 16.14 -7.91
C ARG A 406 11.21 16.51 -7.73
N PRO A 407 10.90 17.63 -7.05
CA PRO A 407 9.54 18.15 -6.99
C PRO A 407 8.95 18.33 -8.41
N GLY A 408 7.72 17.86 -8.58
CA GLY A 408 6.97 17.81 -9.84
C GLY A 408 7.19 16.56 -10.68
N ASP A 409 8.21 15.73 -10.40
CA ASP A 409 8.43 14.49 -11.15
C ASP A 409 7.27 13.51 -10.90
N GLN A 410 6.85 12.80 -11.95
CA GLN A 410 5.94 11.66 -11.83
C GLN A 410 6.79 10.38 -11.76
N VAL A 411 6.66 9.65 -10.65
CA VAL A 411 7.52 8.53 -10.29
C VAL A 411 6.72 7.23 -10.19
N SER A 412 7.35 6.11 -10.54
CA SER A 412 6.78 4.79 -10.27
C SER A 412 7.03 4.43 -8.83
N LEU A 413 5.97 4.07 -8.12
CA LEU A 413 5.98 3.67 -6.73
C LEU A 413 5.61 2.19 -6.62
N SER A 414 6.31 1.44 -5.78
CA SER A 414 6.07 0.00 -5.55
C SER A 414 6.14 -0.33 -4.06
N LEU A 415 5.78 -1.57 -3.67
CA LEU A 415 5.99 -2.08 -2.30
C LEU A 415 7.17 -3.05 -2.26
N ALA A 416 8.25 -2.67 -1.56
CA ALA A 416 9.32 -3.59 -1.19
C ALA A 416 8.83 -4.59 -0.15
N GLY A 417 9.04 -5.89 -0.40
CA GLY A 417 8.62 -6.96 0.51
C GLY A 417 7.13 -6.89 0.87
N ALA A 418 6.29 -6.39 -0.05
CA ALA A 418 4.85 -6.19 0.11
C ALA A 418 4.43 -5.23 1.26
N THR A 419 5.35 -4.43 1.83
CA THR A 419 5.01 -3.60 3.00
C THR A 419 5.55 -2.18 2.97
N ILE A 420 6.75 -1.95 2.43
CA ILE A 420 7.41 -0.64 2.49
C ILE A 420 7.34 0.03 1.11
N PRO A 421 6.65 1.17 0.97
CA PRO A 421 6.63 1.91 -0.29
C PRO A 421 8.03 2.39 -0.68
N GLN A 422 8.38 2.26 -1.96
CA GLN A 422 9.63 2.76 -2.52
C GLN A 422 9.43 3.35 -3.91
N ILE A 423 10.22 4.37 -4.23
CA ILE A 423 10.28 4.95 -5.58
C ILE A 423 11.28 4.15 -6.41
N GLU A 424 10.82 3.60 -7.53
CA GLU A 424 11.65 2.79 -8.44
C GLU A 424 12.42 3.66 -9.43
N ARG A 425 11.73 4.64 -10.02
CA ARG A 425 12.29 5.53 -11.05
C ARG A 425 11.37 6.70 -11.36
N VAL A 426 11.94 7.75 -11.94
CA VAL A 426 11.19 8.81 -12.61
C VAL A 426 10.63 8.27 -13.93
N ILE A 427 9.32 8.43 -14.13
CA ILE A 427 8.60 8.04 -15.35
C ILE A 427 8.42 9.25 -16.26
N ILE A 428 7.98 10.37 -15.70
CA ILE A 428 7.76 11.63 -16.41
C ILE A 428 8.44 12.75 -15.61
N PRO A 429 9.55 13.32 -16.11
CA PRO A 429 10.20 14.44 -15.45
C PRO A 429 9.31 15.70 -15.43
N ALA A 430 9.45 16.50 -14.37
CA ALA A 430 8.79 17.81 -14.26
C ALA A 430 9.24 18.76 -15.36
N THR A 431 8.35 19.68 -15.76
CA THR A 431 8.67 20.77 -16.70
C THR A 431 8.16 22.11 -16.15
N PRO A 432 9.04 23.12 -15.96
CA PRO A 432 10.50 23.02 -15.99
C PRO A 432 11.02 22.14 -14.85
N ARG A 433 12.13 21.43 -15.09
CA ARG A 433 12.74 20.57 -14.08
C ARG A 433 13.65 21.37 -13.18
N GLN A 434 13.35 21.42 -11.88
CA GLN A 434 14.22 22.11 -10.90
C GLN A 434 15.60 21.47 -10.84
N ALA A 435 16.64 22.23 -10.48
CA ALA A 435 17.97 21.67 -10.26
C ALA A 435 18.00 20.86 -8.96
N LEU A 436 18.62 19.68 -8.98
CA LEU A 436 18.78 18.88 -7.78
C LEU A 436 19.82 19.56 -6.87
N THR A 437 19.40 19.96 -5.68
CA THR A 437 20.28 20.54 -4.65
C THR A 437 20.33 19.59 -3.48
N LEU A 438 21.48 18.96 -3.27
CA LEU A 438 21.70 18.10 -2.11
C LEU A 438 22.09 18.94 -0.89
N PRO A 439 21.59 18.61 0.30
CA PRO A 439 22.05 19.21 1.55
C PRO A 439 23.53 18.89 1.79
N ASP A 440 24.25 19.82 2.41
CA ASP A 440 25.64 19.63 2.83
C ASP A 440 25.71 18.56 3.93
N ALA A 441 26.32 17.42 3.59
CA ALA A 441 26.45 16.28 4.49
C ALA A 441 27.51 16.47 5.56
N GLU A 442 28.50 17.36 5.34
CA GLU A 442 29.59 17.60 6.29
C GLU A 442 29.14 18.49 7.46
N ARG A 443 28.00 19.16 7.31
CA ARG A 443 27.44 20.06 8.32
C ARG A 443 27.00 19.33 9.61
N TYR A 444 26.69 18.04 9.54
CA TYR A 444 26.09 17.30 10.66
C TYR A 444 26.82 15.98 10.93
N ASP A 445 27.19 15.77 12.20
CA ASP A 445 27.78 14.55 12.73
C ASP A 445 27.20 14.16 14.11
N ALA A 446 27.73 13.11 14.74
CA ALA A 446 27.23 12.63 16.03
C ALA A 446 27.44 13.58 17.23
N LEU A 447 28.24 14.63 17.12
CA LEU A 447 28.56 15.61 18.18
C LEU A 447 28.13 17.05 17.82
N SER A 448 27.65 17.28 16.61
CA SER A 448 27.06 18.55 16.16
C SER A 448 25.64 18.77 16.74
N CYS A 449 25.20 20.03 16.78
CA CYS A 449 23.84 20.41 17.18
C CYS A 449 23.41 19.89 18.57
N LEU A 450 24.32 19.91 19.55
CA LEU A 450 24.03 19.61 20.96
C LEU A 450 23.24 20.72 21.68
N ALA A 451 23.02 21.84 21.00
CA ALA A 451 22.15 22.94 21.40
C ALA A 451 21.45 23.51 20.16
N LEU A 452 20.39 24.29 20.38
CA LEU A 452 19.63 24.98 19.36
C LEU A 452 20.42 26.20 18.85
N THR A 453 21.20 25.97 17.80
CA THR A 453 21.89 27.03 17.06
C THR A 453 21.30 27.16 15.64
N PRO A 454 21.57 28.26 14.91
CA PRO A 454 21.06 28.45 13.55
C PRO A 454 21.35 27.26 12.62
N GLY A 455 20.27 26.62 12.14
CA GLY A 455 20.30 25.44 11.28
C GLY A 455 20.53 24.10 11.98
N CYS A 456 20.53 24.05 13.31
CA CYS A 456 20.64 22.82 14.09
C CYS A 456 19.29 22.25 14.56
N ARG A 457 18.18 22.93 14.29
CA ARG A 457 16.84 22.61 14.83
C ARG A 457 16.47 21.14 14.65
N GLU A 458 16.58 20.60 13.44
CA GLU A 458 16.14 19.22 13.15
C GLU A 458 16.95 18.17 13.92
N GLN A 459 18.28 18.29 13.92
CA GLN A 459 19.13 17.36 14.67
C GLN A 459 18.96 17.51 16.18
N PHE A 460 18.78 18.75 16.66
CA PHE A 460 18.53 19.03 18.06
C PHE A 460 17.21 18.39 18.54
N LEU A 461 16.14 18.51 17.74
CA LEU A 461 14.89 17.81 18.01
C LEU A 461 15.03 16.28 17.99
N ALA A 462 15.80 15.74 17.03
CA ALA A 462 16.09 14.31 17.00
C ALA A 462 16.86 13.84 18.25
N ARG A 463 17.75 14.68 18.79
CA ARG A 463 18.45 14.43 20.07
C ARG A 463 17.50 14.45 21.26
N LEU A 464 16.63 15.44 21.37
CA LEU A 464 15.63 15.54 22.44
C LEU A 464 14.64 14.36 22.40
N ALA A 465 14.14 14.01 21.21
CA ALA A 465 13.27 12.85 21.02
C ALA A 465 13.94 11.54 21.45
N TRP A 466 15.22 11.35 21.11
CA TRP A 466 16.00 10.21 21.58
C TRP A 466 16.20 10.23 23.10
N LEU A 467 16.58 11.39 23.67
CA LEU A 467 16.79 11.58 25.09
C LEU A 467 15.54 11.21 25.90
N GLY A 468 14.35 11.60 25.43
CA GLY A 468 13.08 11.27 26.08
C GLY A 468 12.52 9.88 25.78
N SER A 469 13.09 9.14 24.82
CA SER A 469 12.59 7.82 24.41
C SER A 469 12.73 6.76 25.52
N GLU A 470 12.05 5.62 25.35
CA GLU A 470 12.16 4.45 26.24
C GLU A 470 13.61 3.95 26.39
N ASP A 471 14.41 4.06 25.33
CA ASP A 471 15.84 3.69 25.34
C ASP A 471 16.72 4.76 25.99
N GLY A 472 16.28 6.01 25.99
CA GLY A 472 16.93 7.14 26.66
C GLY A 472 16.60 7.21 28.15
N LEU A 473 15.91 8.27 28.56
CA LEU A 473 15.51 8.53 29.95
C LEU A 473 14.07 8.12 30.26
N ASP A 474 13.33 7.63 29.25
CA ASP A 474 11.95 7.16 29.36
C ASP A 474 11.02 8.23 29.94
N MET A 475 10.88 9.31 29.18
CA MET A 475 9.96 10.43 29.44
C MET A 475 8.60 10.14 28.79
N SER A 476 7.93 9.12 29.32
CA SER A 476 6.62 8.67 28.84
C SER A 476 5.61 9.82 28.70
N GLY A 477 5.02 9.96 27.51
CA GLY A 477 4.04 11.00 27.18
C GLY A 477 4.62 12.29 26.56
N ILE A 478 5.94 12.34 26.32
CA ILE A 478 6.65 13.44 25.67
C ILE A 478 7.30 12.93 24.37
N GLY A 479 6.63 13.17 23.25
CA GLY A 479 7.08 12.71 21.92
C GLY A 479 7.76 13.82 21.10
N PRO A 480 8.16 13.52 19.85
CA PRO A 480 8.80 14.49 18.95
C PRO A 480 8.02 15.81 18.80
N ALA A 481 6.68 15.74 18.67
CA ALA A 481 5.83 16.93 18.58
C ALA A 481 5.83 17.77 19.87
N SER A 482 5.95 17.12 21.04
CA SER A 482 6.03 17.81 22.33
C SER A 482 7.38 18.52 22.49
N TRP A 483 8.48 17.88 22.06
CA TRP A 483 9.79 18.52 22.01
C TRP A 483 9.83 19.69 21.03
N ALA A 484 9.24 19.54 19.85
CA ALA A 484 9.11 20.64 18.89
C ALA A 484 8.36 21.83 19.51
N ALA A 485 7.23 21.58 20.18
CA ALA A 485 6.48 22.65 20.85
C ALA A 485 7.29 23.37 21.95
N LEU A 486 8.08 22.64 22.74
CA LEU A 486 8.96 23.23 23.76
C LEU A 486 10.06 24.10 23.15
N VAL A 487 10.69 23.63 22.07
CA VAL A 487 11.72 24.35 21.33
C VAL A 487 11.14 25.59 20.64
N ASP A 488 10.00 25.46 19.97
CA ASP A 488 9.35 26.55 19.24
C ASP A 488 8.81 27.64 20.19
N ALA A 489 8.45 27.28 21.42
CA ALA A 489 8.08 28.22 22.47
C ALA A 489 9.30 28.88 23.16
N GLY A 490 10.53 28.53 22.78
CA GLY A 490 11.75 29.05 23.40
C GLY A 490 11.97 28.58 24.84
N LEU A 491 11.33 27.48 25.25
CA LEU A 491 11.46 26.92 26.59
C LEU A 491 12.65 25.95 26.71
N VAL A 492 13.17 25.46 25.58
CA VAL A 492 14.29 24.52 25.52
C VAL A 492 15.21 24.91 24.36
N ASP A 493 16.45 25.27 24.65
CA ASP A 493 17.51 25.51 23.66
C ASP A 493 18.77 24.66 23.91
N GLY A 494 18.89 24.03 25.09
CA GLY A 494 19.87 23.02 25.46
C GLY A 494 19.23 21.67 25.80
N LEU A 495 20.02 20.58 25.73
CA LEU A 495 19.51 19.22 25.95
C LEU A 495 18.98 18.94 27.36
N LEU A 496 19.30 19.80 28.35
CA LEU A 496 18.97 19.59 29.76
C LEU A 496 18.08 20.69 30.36
N ASP A 497 17.63 21.67 29.57
CA ASP A 497 16.85 22.81 30.07
C ASP A 497 15.49 22.40 30.63
N TRP A 498 14.95 21.28 30.13
CA TRP A 498 13.71 20.70 30.63
C TRP A 498 13.73 20.44 32.14
N ARG A 499 14.92 20.30 32.75
CA ARG A 499 15.10 20.13 34.20
C ARG A 499 14.70 21.36 35.01
N GLN A 500 14.69 22.54 34.38
CA GLN A 500 14.36 23.81 35.02
C GLN A 500 12.91 24.24 34.77
N LEU A 501 12.17 23.51 33.92
CA LEU A 501 10.80 23.85 33.57
C LEU A 501 9.85 23.65 34.74
N ASN A 502 8.88 24.56 34.86
CA ASN A 502 7.80 24.49 35.84
C ASN A 502 6.43 24.38 35.16
N ILE A 503 5.40 24.09 35.97
CA ILE A 503 4.02 23.90 35.50
C ILE A 503 3.53 25.14 34.72
N ALA A 504 3.80 26.35 35.20
CA ALA A 504 3.32 27.57 34.58
C ALA A 504 3.91 27.78 33.18
N GLN A 505 5.19 27.47 32.98
CA GLN A 505 5.83 27.50 31.65
C GLN A 505 5.24 26.43 30.72
N LEU A 506 5.02 25.21 31.21
CA LEU A 506 4.43 24.16 30.38
C LEU A 506 3.01 24.50 29.91
N GLN A 507 2.23 25.18 30.75
CA GLN A 507 0.86 25.59 30.45
C GLN A 507 0.77 26.71 29.39
N THR A 508 1.89 27.36 29.01
CA THR A 508 1.88 28.31 27.89
C THR A 508 1.78 27.61 26.53
N LEU A 509 2.00 26.29 26.47
CA LEU A 509 1.97 25.52 25.23
C LEU A 509 0.53 25.20 24.79
N PRO A 510 0.21 25.34 23.50
CA PRO A 510 -1.10 24.94 22.97
C PRO A 510 -1.41 23.47 23.26
N GLY A 511 -2.59 23.20 23.83
CA GLY A 511 -3.02 21.84 24.15
C GLY A 511 -2.41 21.23 25.42
N VAL A 512 -1.63 22.00 26.20
CA VAL A 512 -1.05 21.55 27.47
C VAL A 512 -1.81 22.16 28.65
N GLY A 513 -2.85 21.45 29.10
CA GLY A 513 -3.56 21.78 30.35
C GLY A 513 -2.78 21.38 31.60
N GLU A 514 -3.28 21.78 32.78
CA GLU A 514 -2.61 21.54 34.08
C GLU A 514 -2.27 20.07 34.33
N ALA A 515 -3.19 19.15 34.02
CA ALA A 515 -2.97 17.72 34.19
C ALA A 515 -1.79 17.21 33.34
N ARG A 516 -1.68 17.68 32.09
CA ARG A 516 -0.60 17.31 31.18
C ARG A 516 0.73 17.93 31.59
N ALA A 517 0.72 19.18 32.06
CA ALA A 517 1.90 19.84 32.62
C ALA A 517 2.44 19.09 33.85
N ARG A 518 1.56 18.66 34.77
CA ARG A 518 1.94 17.83 35.94
C ARG A 518 2.48 16.46 35.51
N GLN A 519 1.87 15.83 34.50
CA GLN A 519 2.36 14.56 33.94
C GLN A 519 3.79 14.72 33.40
N TRP A 520 4.04 15.75 32.59
CA TRP A 520 5.36 16.00 32.00
C TRP A 520 6.42 16.30 33.06
N LEU A 521 6.10 17.14 34.04
CA LEU A 521 7.01 17.42 35.15
C LEU A 521 7.32 16.16 35.96
N GLY A 522 6.33 15.29 36.18
CA GLY A 522 6.54 13.98 36.78
C GLY A 522 7.50 13.09 35.96
N ALA A 523 7.36 13.08 34.63
CA ALA A 523 8.26 12.36 33.74
C ALA A 523 9.69 12.92 33.77
N PHE A 524 9.86 14.25 33.82
CA PHE A 524 11.16 14.89 33.98
C PHE A 524 11.84 14.52 35.30
N HIS A 525 11.12 14.57 36.43
CA HIS A 525 11.68 14.16 37.72
C HIS A 525 12.03 12.66 37.78
N ALA A 526 11.24 11.81 37.12
CA ALA A 526 11.57 10.38 37.00
C ALA A 526 12.83 10.16 36.15
N ALA A 527 12.97 10.89 35.04
CA ALA A 527 14.15 10.87 34.18
C ALA A 527 15.42 11.25 34.93
N GLU A 528 15.36 12.21 35.87
CA GLU A 528 16.51 12.59 36.69
C GLU A 528 17.07 11.47 37.57
N ARG A 529 16.24 10.47 37.92
CA ARG A 529 16.63 9.34 38.78
C ARG A 529 17.21 8.16 38.00
N ARG A 530 17.31 8.25 36.67
CA ARG A 530 17.87 7.18 35.84
C ARG A 530 19.36 6.99 36.13
N ASP A 531 19.84 5.77 35.92
CA ASP A 531 21.24 5.44 36.17
C ASP A 531 22.19 6.12 35.16
N ARG A 532 23.49 6.16 35.50
CA ARG A 532 24.52 6.79 34.68
C ARG A 532 24.60 6.21 33.26
N THR A 533 24.36 4.91 33.10
CA THR A 533 24.42 4.26 31.77
C THR A 533 23.30 4.78 30.89
N ARG A 534 22.07 4.90 31.43
CA ARG A 534 20.94 5.51 30.72
C ARG A 534 21.21 6.96 30.34
N TRP A 535 21.81 7.74 31.24
CA TRP A 535 22.22 9.12 30.93
C TRP A 535 23.24 9.20 29.80
N LEU A 536 24.27 8.34 29.80
CA LEU A 536 25.25 8.29 28.71
C LEU A 536 24.58 7.96 27.37
N ILE A 537 23.69 6.96 27.35
CA ILE A 537 22.92 6.59 26.16
C ILE A 537 22.05 7.75 25.68
N ALA A 538 21.32 8.42 26.59
CA ALA A 538 20.44 9.53 26.28
C ALA A 538 21.18 10.76 25.72
N LEU A 539 22.38 11.05 26.24
CA LEU A 539 23.27 12.10 25.72
C LEU A 539 23.95 11.72 24.40
N GLY A 540 23.75 10.48 23.95
CA GLY A 540 24.09 10.04 22.62
C GLY A 540 25.40 9.27 22.50
N LEU A 541 25.86 8.64 23.59
CA LEU A 541 27.01 7.73 23.58
C LEU A 541 26.96 6.79 22.36
N PRO A 542 28.07 6.65 21.60
CA PRO A 542 28.17 5.67 20.53
C PRO A 542 27.75 4.27 21.00
N SER A 543 27.07 3.52 20.14
CA SER A 543 26.54 2.20 20.48
C SER A 543 27.68 1.27 20.95
N ILE A 544 27.54 0.72 22.15
CA ILE A 544 28.42 -0.31 22.71
C ILE A 544 27.63 -1.63 22.76
N PRO A 545 28.22 -2.78 22.34
CA PRO A 545 27.54 -4.07 22.40
C PRO A 545 26.99 -4.36 23.80
N ASP A 546 25.78 -4.89 23.85
CA ASP A 546 25.01 -5.09 25.07
C ASP A 546 25.76 -5.97 26.08
N GLU A 547 26.49 -6.96 25.58
CA GLU A 547 27.23 -7.95 26.36
C GLU A 547 28.37 -7.33 27.16
N VAL A 548 29.04 -6.31 26.60
CA VAL A 548 30.20 -5.66 27.22
C VAL A 548 29.87 -4.31 27.85
N ARG A 549 28.71 -3.72 27.52
CA ARG A 549 28.33 -2.35 27.92
C ARG A 549 28.46 -2.07 29.41
N ARG A 550 27.96 -2.98 30.26
CA ARG A 550 28.05 -2.83 31.72
C ARG A 550 29.50 -2.75 32.20
N ALA A 551 30.34 -3.65 31.71
CA ALA A 551 31.76 -3.70 32.10
C ALA A 551 32.53 -2.50 31.53
N ALA A 552 32.25 -2.12 30.28
CA ALA A 552 32.89 -1.00 29.60
C ALA A 552 32.60 0.34 30.28
N LEU A 553 31.39 0.53 30.81
CA LEU A 553 30.94 1.78 31.43
C LEU A 553 30.98 1.77 32.97
N ALA A 554 31.52 0.73 33.60
CA ALA A 554 31.57 0.61 35.05
C ALA A 554 32.49 1.65 35.71
N ALA A 555 33.57 2.04 35.03
CA ALA A 555 34.58 2.95 35.56
C ALA A 555 34.01 4.36 35.86
N PRO A 556 34.61 5.12 36.79
CA PRO A 556 34.26 6.53 37.03
C PRO A 556 34.36 7.36 35.75
N LEU A 557 33.57 8.43 35.63
CA LEU A 557 33.55 9.29 34.43
C LEU A 557 34.93 9.84 34.05
N ALA A 558 35.77 10.21 35.03
CA ALA A 558 37.14 10.65 34.78
C ALA A 558 37.96 9.56 34.07
N ALA A 559 37.85 8.31 34.51
CA ALA A 559 38.55 7.18 33.89
C ALA A 559 37.97 6.79 32.52
N LEU A 560 36.68 7.03 32.27
CA LEU A 560 36.08 6.85 30.94
C LEU A 560 36.57 7.92 29.97
N ARG A 561 36.74 9.16 30.44
CA ARG A 561 37.27 10.28 29.67
C ARG A 561 38.71 10.06 29.27
N ASP A 562 39.53 9.58 30.19
CA ASP A 562 40.96 9.39 29.94
C ASP A 562 41.27 8.05 29.21
N ARG A 563 40.24 7.27 28.86
CA ARG A 563 40.42 5.96 28.21
C ARG A 563 40.78 6.14 26.74
N SER A 564 41.97 5.67 26.37
CA SER A 564 42.48 5.67 24.99
C SER A 564 41.68 4.75 24.06
N GLU A 565 41.85 4.93 22.75
CA GLU A 565 41.24 4.05 21.74
C GLU A 565 41.61 2.57 21.96
N GLN A 566 42.90 2.29 22.22
CA GLN A 566 43.39 0.94 22.53
C GLN A 566 42.72 0.37 23.78
N GLY A 567 42.47 1.21 24.80
CA GLY A 567 41.73 0.82 25.99
C GLY A 567 40.28 0.41 25.69
N TRP A 568 39.60 1.14 24.80
CA TRP A 568 38.25 0.78 24.34
C TRP A 568 38.23 -0.51 23.51
N GLN A 569 39.25 -0.74 22.69
CA GLN A 569 39.36 -1.93 21.83
C GLN A 569 39.60 -3.24 22.60
N THR A 570 39.91 -3.16 23.90
CA THR A 570 40.00 -4.37 24.75
C THR A 570 38.66 -5.08 24.95
N TYR A 571 37.53 -4.38 24.72
CA TYR A 571 36.20 -4.95 24.84
C TYR A 571 35.72 -5.55 23.52
N ALA A 572 35.26 -6.80 23.56
CA ALA A 572 34.76 -7.51 22.39
C ALA A 572 33.65 -6.70 21.66
N GLY A 573 33.78 -6.59 20.34
CA GLY A 573 32.85 -5.84 19.50
C GLY A 573 33.06 -4.31 19.47
N ILE A 574 34.10 -3.78 20.11
CA ILE A 574 34.54 -2.39 19.94
C ILE A 574 35.77 -2.36 19.01
N GLY A 575 35.55 -2.04 17.73
CA GLY A 575 36.62 -1.85 16.74
C GLY A 575 37.09 -0.39 16.63
N ALA A 576 38.07 -0.15 15.75
CA ALA A 576 38.73 1.14 15.56
C ALA A 576 37.76 2.33 15.40
N THR A 577 36.79 2.24 14.48
CA THR A 577 35.81 3.31 14.24
C THR A 577 35.02 3.66 15.51
N ARG A 578 34.57 2.63 16.23
CA ARG A 578 33.75 2.81 17.43
C ARG A 578 34.59 3.34 18.60
N SER A 579 35.85 2.91 18.73
CA SER A 579 36.76 3.47 19.73
C SER A 579 37.07 4.95 19.48
N THR A 580 37.31 5.36 18.23
CA THR A 580 37.52 6.78 17.90
C THR A 580 36.28 7.61 18.22
N GLN A 581 35.07 7.11 17.89
CA GLN A 581 33.82 7.78 18.25
C GLN A 581 33.62 7.91 19.78
N LEU A 582 33.97 6.87 20.54
CA LEU A 582 33.87 6.89 22.00
C LEU A 582 34.84 7.91 22.62
N VAL A 583 36.09 7.94 22.15
CA VAL A 583 37.08 8.94 22.58
C VAL A 583 36.60 10.35 22.23
N ALA A 584 36.14 10.57 20.99
CA ALA A 584 35.60 11.86 20.56
C ALA A 584 34.42 12.32 21.45
N PHE A 585 33.49 11.41 21.78
CA PHE A 585 32.35 11.72 22.65
C PHE A 585 32.78 12.20 24.03
N PHE A 586 33.71 11.51 24.69
CA PHE A 586 34.16 11.91 26.03
C PHE A 586 35.08 13.14 26.04
N HIS A 587 35.76 13.42 24.92
CA HIS A 587 36.59 14.62 24.76
C HIS A 587 35.83 15.85 24.28
N ASP A 588 34.59 15.70 23.79
CA ASP A 588 33.78 16.84 23.37
C ASP A 588 33.49 17.78 24.56
N PRO A 589 33.80 19.08 24.44
CA PRO A 589 33.66 20.01 25.56
C PRO A 589 32.20 20.22 25.98
N THR A 590 31.26 20.16 25.03
CA THR A 590 29.83 20.34 25.31
C THR A 590 29.30 19.11 26.05
N ILE A 591 29.62 17.91 25.58
CA ILE A 591 29.30 16.66 26.29
C ILE A 591 29.95 16.67 27.69
N GLY A 592 31.21 17.10 27.81
CA GLY A 592 31.90 17.23 29.09
C GLY A 592 31.14 18.12 30.09
N ALA A 593 30.64 19.28 29.64
CA ALA A 593 29.83 20.17 30.45
C ALA A 593 28.48 19.54 30.85
N LEU A 594 27.81 18.87 29.92
CA LEU A 594 26.55 18.15 30.18
C LEU A 594 26.76 17.04 31.22
N LEU A 595 27.82 16.24 31.07
CA LEU A 595 28.18 15.16 32.00
C LEU A 595 28.51 15.69 33.41
N ALA A 596 29.17 16.84 33.51
CA ALA A 596 29.48 17.46 34.79
C ALA A 596 28.22 17.99 35.52
N SER A 597 27.16 18.31 34.78
CA SER A 597 25.88 18.80 35.33
C SER A 597 24.91 17.69 35.77
N LEU A 598 25.27 16.42 35.56
CA LEU A 598 24.42 15.28 35.90
C LEU A 598 24.26 15.13 37.41
N PRO A 599 23.09 14.68 37.90
CA PRO A 599 22.90 14.40 39.30
C PRO A 599 23.88 13.31 39.78
N PRO A 600 24.42 13.41 41.01
CA PRO A 600 25.28 12.37 41.55
C PRO A 600 24.52 11.05 41.59
N SER A 601 25.06 10.02 40.94
CA SER A 601 24.44 8.70 40.89
C SER A 601 24.27 8.16 42.32
N SER A 602 23.03 7.94 42.74
CA SER A 602 22.73 7.19 43.97
C SER A 602 23.31 5.79 43.82
N SER A 603 24.40 5.51 44.56
CA SER A 603 25.02 4.20 44.59
C SER A 603 24.05 3.19 45.21
N VAL A 604 23.39 2.38 44.38
CA VAL A 604 22.81 1.13 44.86
C VAL A 604 23.98 0.19 45.13
N SER A 605 24.32 0.00 46.40
CA SER A 605 25.31 -0.99 46.83
C SER A 605 24.91 -2.38 46.30
N PRO A 606 25.83 -3.18 45.73
CA PRO A 606 25.53 -4.54 45.35
C PRO A 606 25.29 -5.36 46.63
N SER A 607 24.03 -5.74 46.85
CA SER A 607 23.67 -6.73 47.85
C SER A 607 24.41 -8.04 47.55
N THR A 608 25.25 -8.45 48.49
CA THR A 608 26.03 -9.68 48.47
C THR A 608 25.06 -10.88 48.37
N PRO A 609 25.27 -11.85 47.48
CA PRO A 609 24.43 -13.05 47.47
C PRO A 609 24.75 -13.89 48.71
N SER A 610 23.73 -14.09 49.55
CA SER A 610 23.76 -15.01 50.68
C SER A 610 24.08 -16.41 50.20
N SER A 611 25.17 -16.97 50.70
CA SER A 611 25.55 -18.38 50.58
C SER A 611 24.45 -19.28 51.17
N ALA A 612 23.98 -20.24 50.38
CA ALA A 612 23.16 -21.36 50.85
C ALA A 612 24.02 -22.64 50.91
N PRO A 613 23.73 -23.56 51.87
CA PRO A 613 24.67 -24.58 52.30
C PRO A 613 24.71 -25.80 51.38
N SER A 614 25.88 -26.43 51.39
CA SER A 614 26.23 -27.73 50.80
C SER A 614 25.31 -28.87 51.25
N SER A 615 24.80 -29.65 50.29
CA SER A 615 24.23 -30.98 50.52
C SER A 615 24.76 -31.99 49.49
N THR A 616 25.68 -32.84 49.98
CA THR A 616 25.86 -34.28 49.73
C THR A 616 25.16 -34.95 48.54
N SER A 617 25.98 -35.59 47.70
CA SER A 617 25.65 -36.70 46.79
C SER A 617 25.12 -37.94 47.52
N PRO A 618 24.38 -38.85 46.84
CA PRO A 618 25.03 -40.10 46.45
C PRO A 618 24.61 -40.72 45.09
N SER A 619 25.60 -41.41 44.50
CA SER A 619 25.56 -42.72 43.79
C SER A 619 24.57 -43.03 42.65
N THR A 620 25.15 -43.16 41.45
CA THR A 620 25.07 -44.30 40.49
C THR A 620 23.80 -45.17 40.41
N SER A 621 23.20 -45.30 39.21
CA SER A 621 23.36 -46.42 38.24
C SER A 621 22.32 -46.32 37.08
N PRO A 622 22.26 -47.20 36.05
CA PRO A 622 22.71 -46.85 34.71
C PRO A 622 21.63 -46.94 33.61
N ALA A 623 22.05 -46.57 32.40
CA ALA A 623 21.29 -46.61 31.15
C ALA A 623 20.66 -47.97 30.81
N ARG A 624 19.42 -47.92 30.28
CA ARG A 624 18.94 -48.84 29.24
C ARG A 624 17.86 -48.15 28.38
N ARG A 625 18.12 -48.13 27.07
CA ARG A 625 17.25 -47.75 25.94
C ARG A 625 16.16 -48.83 25.70
N PRO A 626 15.17 -48.64 24.79
CA PRO A 626 15.07 -47.70 23.66
C PRO A 626 14.35 -46.38 23.96
#